data_AF-A0A1X2DHC4-F1
#
_entry.id   AF-A0A1X2DHC4-F1
#
_cell.length_a   1.000
_cell.length_b   1.000
_cell.length_c   1.000
_cell.angle_alpha   90.00
_cell.angle_beta   90.00
_cell.angle_gamma   90.00
#
_symmetry.space_group_name_H-M   'P 1'
#
loop_
_entity.id
_entity.type
_entity.pdbx_description
1 polymer ?
#
loop_
_entity_poly.entity_id
_entity_poly.type
_entity_poly.pdbx_seq_one_letter_code
_entity_poly.pdbx_strand_id
1 'polypeptide(L)'
;MRSRLTGFNPGSNRRVVGILLVFLLALAGWAVGGYVGAAVAAVLGVAVVFVPWRGQPAWSWAVLWRRGRRPISWSEPITVASNRSGGGVRVEDGVAVVAVQLLGRAHRATTVTGSVSVETENVIDVVDLVPLLQHPLGLQLDSISVVSIGSRCGNVGDYPRVYDAEIGTPPYAGRRETWLILRLPVIDNTDALRWRTTLGATAISAAQRIAGLLRCQGLRAKVATATDLTELDRRLGWDAVSGTTQKWKAIRGEAGWMTTYAYPANAINSHVLAQAWTLRADEVIQNVTVYPDGECTVTVTVRTPTQAPSPPSVVLRRLNGEQAAAAAANMCGPRPFLRGLRRTPLPQSLILEIGPSGVLVGKLSNGDRLMIPVTDAGELSRVFVAADDAIAKRIVIRTAGAGERVCVHTRDLKRWASVRMPVVSVVSTSRPAPRTTVSVVELARPDARDVAISPAPRPATVITVAPAGTALPDGHGHAFEVAIQQVSGATVRVTAAGETWLVDMDLFRAENRYVNLESVAMSFAT
;
A
#
# COMPACT_ATOMS: atom_id res chain seq x y z
N MET A 1 18.74 15.16 18.17
CA MET A 1 20.04 15.52 17.55
C MET A 1 20.17 14.94 16.15
N ARG A 2 20.09 15.79 15.11
CA ARG A 2 20.22 15.38 13.70
C ARG A 2 21.69 15.08 13.36
N SER A 3 22.12 13.83 13.54
CA SER A 3 23.45 13.39 13.10
C SER A 3 23.48 13.28 11.57
N ARG A 4 23.81 14.37 10.87
CA ARG A 4 24.19 14.31 9.44
C ARG A 4 25.42 13.40 9.31
N LEU A 5 25.23 12.20 8.75
CA LEU A 5 26.31 11.29 8.34
C LEU A 5 26.79 11.63 6.93
N THR A 6 27.09 12.90 6.68
CA THR A 6 27.82 13.33 5.48
C THR A 6 29.30 13.43 5.84
N GLY A 7 30.18 13.11 4.88
CA GLY A 7 31.63 13.05 5.05
C GLY A 7 32.28 14.32 5.60
N PHE A 8 33.61 14.29 5.73
CA PHE A 8 34.43 15.31 6.37
C PHE A 8 34.31 16.71 5.72
N ASN A 9 33.29 17.48 6.09
CA ASN A 9 33.24 18.91 5.79
C ASN A 9 34.36 19.64 6.58
N PRO A 10 34.92 20.77 6.10
CA PRO A 10 36.06 21.45 6.72
C PRO A 10 35.87 21.82 8.21
N GLY A 11 34.64 21.91 8.72
CA GLY A 11 34.33 22.23 10.12
C GLY A 11 33.82 21.06 10.99
N SER A 12 34.07 19.79 10.63
CA SER A 12 33.51 18.64 11.36
C SER A 12 34.45 18.11 12.45
N ASN A 13 34.00 18.03 13.72
CA ASN A 13 34.67 17.37 14.86
C ASN A 13 35.15 15.94 14.53
N ARG A 14 34.60 15.32 13.50
CA ARG A 14 34.97 13.97 13.06
C ARG A 14 36.35 13.92 12.39
N ARG A 15 36.84 15.00 11.75
CA ARG A 15 38.22 15.06 11.21
C ARG A 15 39.24 14.90 12.34
N VAL A 16 39.00 15.58 13.46
CA VAL A 16 39.83 15.48 14.66
C VAL A 16 39.86 14.06 15.17
N VAL A 17 38.69 13.40 15.30
CA VAL A 17 38.61 11.98 15.70
C VAL A 17 39.32 11.06 14.71
N GLY A 18 39.21 11.32 13.41
CA GLY A 18 39.89 10.55 12.37
C GLY A 18 41.42 10.69 12.45
N ILE A 19 41.92 11.90 12.64
CA ILE A 19 43.36 12.18 12.86
C ILE A 19 43.84 11.48 14.13
N LEU A 20 43.07 11.54 15.21
CA LEU A 20 43.40 10.92 16.49
C LEU A 20 43.44 9.39 16.37
N LEU A 21 42.53 8.79 15.60
CA LEU A 21 42.54 7.36 15.31
C LEU A 21 43.78 6.94 14.49
N VAL A 22 44.12 7.70 13.45
CA VAL A 22 45.34 7.45 12.65
C VAL A 22 46.59 7.56 13.52
N PHE A 23 46.63 8.55 14.41
CA PHE A 23 47.73 8.74 15.36
C PHE A 23 47.84 7.57 16.34
N LEU A 24 46.73 7.10 16.91
CA LEU A 24 46.71 5.92 17.78
C LEU A 24 47.14 4.63 17.06
N LEU A 25 46.72 4.45 15.80
CA LEU A 25 47.15 3.33 14.97
C LEU A 25 48.66 3.39 14.68
N ALA A 26 49.18 4.58 14.38
CA ALA A 26 50.61 4.79 14.18
C ALA A 26 51.41 4.51 15.46
N LEU A 27 50.90 4.91 16.63
CA LEU A 27 51.52 4.65 17.93
C LEU A 27 51.53 3.15 18.28
N ALA A 28 50.43 2.44 17.99
CA ALA A 28 50.34 1.00 18.15
C ALA A 28 51.26 0.25 17.16
N GLY A 29 51.31 0.69 15.90
CA GLY A 29 52.23 0.16 14.89
C GLY A 29 53.69 0.38 15.26
N TRP A 30 54.00 1.53 15.87
CA TRP A 30 55.33 1.83 16.39
C TRP A 30 55.76 0.87 17.51
N ALA A 31 54.85 0.56 18.44
CA ALA A 31 55.14 -0.36 19.54
C ALA A 31 55.45 -1.81 19.08
N VAL A 32 54.90 -2.23 17.93
CA VAL A 32 55.08 -3.60 17.40
C VAL A 32 56.24 -3.71 16.43
N GLY A 33 56.46 -2.69 15.58
CA GLY A 33 57.40 -2.77 14.45
C GLY A 33 58.30 -1.54 14.29
N GLY A 34 58.43 -0.70 15.31
CA GLY A 34 59.22 0.53 15.25
C GLY A 34 58.74 1.49 14.16
N TYR A 35 59.66 2.25 13.56
CA TYR A 35 59.32 3.24 12.54
C TYR A 35 58.63 2.66 11.30
N VAL A 36 58.99 1.43 10.90
CA VAL A 36 58.35 0.75 9.76
C VAL A 36 56.91 0.37 10.10
N GLY A 37 56.67 -0.18 11.29
CA GLY A 37 55.33 -0.48 11.78
C GLY A 37 54.45 0.76 11.91
N ALA A 38 55.02 1.87 12.39
CA ALA A 38 54.32 3.17 12.48
C ALA A 38 53.92 3.70 11.10
N ALA A 39 54.85 3.67 10.13
CA ALA A 39 54.60 4.14 8.77
C ALA A 39 53.52 3.31 8.07
N VAL A 40 53.59 1.98 8.16
CA VAL A 40 52.58 1.08 7.58
C VAL A 40 51.21 1.30 8.23
N ALA A 41 51.15 1.40 9.55
CA ALA A 41 49.89 1.63 10.27
C ALA A 41 49.29 3.02 9.99
N ALA A 42 50.12 4.06 9.84
CA ALA A 42 49.68 5.39 9.44
C ALA A 42 49.10 5.39 8.02
N VAL A 43 49.77 4.76 7.05
CA VAL A 43 49.29 4.66 5.67
C VAL A 43 47.98 3.89 5.59
N LEU A 44 47.89 2.73 6.25
CA LEU A 44 46.65 1.94 6.32
C LEU A 44 45.53 2.70 7.05
N GLY A 45 45.86 3.39 8.14
CA GLY A 45 44.93 4.23 8.90
C GLY A 45 44.38 5.36 8.02
N VAL A 46 45.23 6.07 7.30
CA VAL A 46 44.82 7.13 6.36
C VAL A 46 43.95 6.54 5.25
N ALA A 47 44.33 5.39 4.69
CA ALA A 47 43.55 4.71 3.67
C ALA A 47 42.13 4.35 4.17
N VAL A 48 41.99 3.73 5.35
CA VAL A 48 40.70 3.34 5.90
C VAL A 48 39.84 4.54 6.33
N VAL A 49 40.46 5.57 6.88
CA VAL A 49 39.76 6.73 7.46
C VAL A 49 39.39 7.77 6.40
N PHE A 50 40.27 8.06 5.45
CA PHE A 50 40.12 9.18 4.53
C PHE A 50 39.88 8.79 3.08
N VAL A 51 40.27 7.58 2.63
CA VAL A 51 40.01 7.19 1.24
C VAL A 51 38.54 6.82 1.07
N PRO A 52 37.80 7.51 0.17
CA PRO A 52 36.39 7.22 -0.05
C PRO A 52 36.24 5.93 -0.85
N TRP A 53 35.64 4.90 -0.25
CA TRP A 53 35.21 3.70 -0.94
C TRP A 53 33.73 3.81 -1.33
N ARG A 54 33.44 3.80 -2.65
CA ARG A 54 32.11 4.10 -3.22
C ARG A 54 31.55 5.45 -2.72
N GLY A 55 32.41 6.47 -2.76
CA GLY A 55 32.09 7.86 -2.42
C GLY A 55 32.18 8.20 -0.93
N GLN A 56 32.44 7.24 -0.04
CA GLN A 56 32.35 7.42 1.42
C GLN A 56 33.43 6.61 2.17
N PRO A 57 33.93 7.08 3.34
CA PRO A 57 34.96 6.37 4.09
C PRO A 57 34.54 4.95 4.51
N ALA A 58 35.49 4.02 4.56
CA ALA A 58 35.23 2.61 4.92
C ALA A 58 34.57 2.45 6.30
N TRP A 59 34.96 3.26 7.28
CA TRP A 59 34.35 3.25 8.62
C TRP A 59 32.86 3.59 8.61
N SER A 60 32.40 4.44 7.68
CA SER A 60 30.99 4.79 7.60
C SER A 60 30.14 3.58 7.19
N TRP A 61 30.69 2.71 6.35
CA TRP A 61 30.06 1.43 5.99
C TRP A 61 30.03 0.46 7.17
N ALA A 62 31.09 0.41 7.98
CA ALA A 62 31.12 -0.40 9.20
C ALA A 62 30.08 0.06 10.25
N VAL A 63 29.94 1.38 10.45
CA VAL A 63 28.90 1.95 11.32
C VAL A 63 27.50 1.65 10.78
N LEU A 64 27.30 1.78 9.47
CA LEU A 64 26.03 1.45 8.82
C LEU A 64 25.69 -0.02 8.99
N TRP A 65 26.68 -0.90 8.83
CA TRP A 65 26.52 -2.34 9.03
C TRP A 65 26.16 -2.69 10.48
N ARG A 66 26.76 -2.03 11.47
CA ARG A 66 26.43 -2.25 12.89
C ARG A 66 25.06 -1.69 13.28
N ARG A 67 24.65 -0.55 12.69
CA ARG A 67 23.34 0.08 12.97
C ARG A 67 22.20 -0.60 12.24
N GLY A 68 22.38 -0.93 10.97
CA GLY A 68 21.39 -1.56 10.10
C GLY A 68 21.11 -3.03 10.38
N ARG A 69 21.56 -3.53 11.54
CA ARG A 69 21.25 -4.86 12.10
C ARG A 69 20.52 -4.79 13.44
N ARG A 70 20.21 -3.59 13.92
CA ARG A 70 19.49 -3.43 15.19
C ARG A 70 18.00 -3.57 14.93
N PRO A 71 17.30 -4.45 15.66
CA PRO A 71 15.85 -4.49 15.63
C PRO A 71 15.30 -3.14 16.12
N ILE A 72 14.24 -2.67 15.49
CA ILE A 72 13.53 -1.47 15.91
C ILE A 72 12.40 -1.91 16.85
N SER A 73 12.29 -1.23 17.98
CA SER A 73 11.22 -1.43 18.96
C SER A 73 10.60 -0.07 19.24
N TRP A 74 9.27 -0.04 19.30
CA TRP A 74 8.47 1.14 19.60
C TRP A 74 7.45 0.80 20.67
N SER A 75 7.02 1.82 21.39
CA SER A 75 5.87 1.76 22.30
C SER A 75 4.57 1.42 21.56
N GLU A 76 3.65 0.79 22.27
CA GLU A 76 2.31 0.51 21.74
C GLU A 76 1.50 1.80 21.58
N PRO A 77 0.66 1.91 20.54
CA PRO A 77 -0.24 3.05 20.40
C PRO A 77 -1.26 3.09 21.53
N ILE A 78 -1.55 4.29 22.02
CA ILE A 78 -2.57 4.54 23.04
C ILE A 78 -3.79 5.19 22.40
N THR A 79 -4.97 4.91 22.98
CA THR A 79 -6.20 5.59 22.58
C THR A 79 -6.33 6.89 23.36
N VAL A 80 -6.46 8.00 22.64
CA VAL A 80 -6.68 9.32 23.23
C VAL A 80 -7.95 9.92 22.64
N ALA A 81 -8.78 10.51 23.50
CA ALA A 81 -9.96 11.26 23.09
C ALA A 81 -9.63 12.75 22.95
N SER A 82 -10.12 13.35 21.87
CA SER A 82 -10.21 14.80 21.72
C SER A 82 -11.62 15.17 21.25
N ASN A 83 -12.25 16.15 21.87
CA ASN A 83 -13.59 16.65 21.50
C ASN A 83 -14.61 15.52 21.26
N ARG A 84 -14.77 14.62 22.23
CA ARG A 84 -15.71 13.48 22.21
C ARG A 84 -15.47 12.43 21.10
N SER A 85 -14.36 12.50 20.38
CA SER A 85 -13.96 11.49 19.40
C SER A 85 -12.56 10.95 19.70
N GLY A 86 -12.46 9.62 19.73
CA GLY A 86 -11.20 8.91 20.01
C GLY A 86 -10.35 8.72 18.76
N GLY A 87 -9.04 8.58 18.96
CA GLY A 87 -8.12 8.10 17.94
C GLY A 87 -6.85 7.52 18.57
N GLY A 88 -6.09 6.78 17.76
CA GLY A 88 -4.82 6.19 18.15
C GLY A 88 -3.69 7.19 18.00
N VAL A 89 -2.83 7.26 19.01
CA VAL A 89 -1.58 8.02 18.96
C VAL A 89 -0.44 7.17 19.51
N ARG A 90 0.71 7.22 18.85
CA ARG A 90 1.96 6.68 19.37
C ARG A 90 2.91 7.83 19.70
N VAL A 91 3.52 7.82 20.87
CA VAL A 91 4.51 8.84 21.26
C VAL A 91 5.84 8.16 21.45
N GLU A 92 6.79 8.47 20.57
CA GLU A 92 8.09 7.81 20.53
C GLU A 92 9.17 8.85 20.18
N ASP A 93 10.33 8.80 20.83
CA ASP A 93 11.46 9.69 20.56
C ASP A 93 11.10 11.21 20.49
N GLY A 94 10.13 11.64 21.29
CA GLY A 94 9.66 13.04 21.30
C GLY A 94 8.84 13.44 20.07
N VAL A 95 8.23 12.46 19.39
CA VAL A 95 7.32 12.66 18.26
C VAL A 95 6.01 11.95 18.53
N ALA A 96 4.89 12.66 18.42
CA ALA A 96 3.57 12.04 18.38
C ALA A 96 3.19 11.70 16.94
N VAL A 97 2.82 10.44 16.73
CA VAL A 97 2.43 9.89 15.43
C VAL A 97 0.96 9.49 15.49
N VAL A 98 0.22 9.96 14.51
CA VAL A 98 -1.19 9.63 14.28
C VAL A 98 -1.37 9.31 12.80
N ALA A 99 -2.41 8.54 12.46
CA ALA A 99 -2.69 8.22 11.07
C ALA A 99 -4.13 8.54 10.68
N VAL A 100 -4.34 8.82 9.41
CA VAL A 100 -5.64 8.99 8.77
C VAL A 100 -5.72 8.04 7.59
N GLN A 101 -6.68 7.13 7.61
CA GLN A 101 -7.00 6.28 6.46
C GLN A 101 -7.68 7.12 5.38
N LEU A 102 -7.16 7.08 4.17
CA LEU A 102 -7.74 7.74 3.01
C LEU A 102 -8.54 6.71 2.22
N LEU A 103 -9.86 6.78 2.34
CA LEU A 103 -10.81 5.87 1.69
C LEU A 103 -11.17 6.33 0.27
N GLY A 104 -10.93 7.62 -0.03
CA GLY A 104 -11.19 8.19 -1.35
C GLY A 104 -12.67 8.25 -1.71
N ARG A 105 -12.98 8.06 -2.98
CA ARG A 105 -14.33 8.09 -3.56
C ARG A 105 -14.79 6.67 -3.86
N ALA A 106 -15.98 6.30 -3.37
CA ALA A 106 -16.49 4.94 -3.47
C ALA A 106 -16.72 4.55 -4.94
N HIS A 107 -16.37 3.31 -5.30
CA HIS A 107 -16.73 2.68 -6.58
C HIS A 107 -16.36 3.47 -7.84
N ARG A 108 -15.37 4.37 -7.76
CA ARG A 108 -14.90 5.12 -8.93
C ARG A 108 -14.27 4.17 -9.94
N ALA A 109 -14.74 4.27 -11.17
CA ALA A 109 -14.18 3.51 -12.26
C ALA A 109 -12.71 3.84 -12.49
N THR A 110 -12.01 2.85 -13.02
CA THR A 110 -10.63 2.98 -13.42
C THR A 110 -10.52 2.52 -14.86
N THR A 111 -10.11 3.41 -15.76
CA THR A 111 -9.85 3.09 -17.15
C THR A 111 -8.37 2.81 -17.34
N VAL A 112 -8.07 1.84 -18.19
CA VAL A 112 -6.71 1.44 -18.52
C VAL A 112 -6.46 1.84 -19.96
N THR A 113 -5.64 2.87 -20.14
CA THR A 113 -5.29 3.45 -21.44
C THR A 113 -4.03 2.76 -21.98
N GLY A 114 -4.22 1.84 -22.92
CA GLY A 114 -3.15 1.03 -23.49
C GLY A 114 -2.44 0.12 -22.47
N SER A 115 -1.11 0.09 -22.51
CA SER A 115 -0.29 -0.81 -21.66
C SER A 115 0.52 -0.10 -20.57
N VAL A 116 0.38 1.23 -20.44
CA VAL A 116 1.34 2.07 -19.70
C VAL A 116 0.69 2.92 -18.62
N SER A 117 -0.59 3.29 -18.78
CA SER A 117 -1.28 4.21 -17.89
C SER A 117 -2.64 3.69 -17.42
N VAL A 118 -3.06 4.23 -16.29
CA VAL A 118 -4.34 3.99 -15.65
C VAL A 118 -4.89 5.36 -15.26
N GLU A 119 -6.18 5.58 -15.51
CA GLU A 119 -6.86 6.83 -15.21
C GLU A 119 -8.04 6.56 -14.28
N THR A 120 -8.18 7.38 -13.25
CA THR A 120 -9.29 7.33 -12.30
C THR A 120 -9.48 8.69 -11.67
N GLU A 121 -10.70 9.00 -11.26
CA GLU A 121 -11.00 10.19 -10.46
C GLU A 121 -10.68 9.99 -8.97
N ASN A 122 -10.39 8.77 -8.53
CA ASN A 122 -10.07 8.49 -7.14
C ASN A 122 -8.59 8.76 -6.86
N VAL A 123 -8.23 10.03 -6.82
CA VAL A 123 -6.85 10.50 -6.67
C VAL A 123 -6.71 11.55 -5.57
N ILE A 124 -5.48 11.71 -5.09
CA ILE A 124 -5.05 12.84 -4.25
C ILE A 124 -3.83 13.49 -4.89
N ASP A 125 -3.83 14.82 -4.96
CA ASP A 125 -2.61 15.56 -5.23
C ASP A 125 -1.85 15.75 -3.91
N VAL A 126 -0.62 15.26 -3.87
CA VAL A 126 0.25 15.38 -2.69
C VAL A 126 0.56 16.85 -2.36
N VAL A 127 0.50 17.74 -3.35
CA VAL A 127 0.70 19.18 -3.15
C VAL A 127 -0.35 19.77 -2.22
N ASP A 128 -1.59 19.28 -2.27
CA ASP A 128 -2.68 19.74 -1.40
C ASP A 128 -2.46 19.41 0.08
N LEU A 129 -1.50 18.52 0.39
CA LEU A 129 -1.15 18.18 1.77
C LEU A 129 -0.14 19.16 2.39
N VAL A 130 0.58 19.95 1.59
CA VAL A 130 1.60 20.88 2.10
C VAL A 130 0.99 21.95 3.02
N PRO A 131 -0.11 22.63 2.66
CA PRO A 131 -0.77 23.58 3.57
C PRO A 131 -1.25 22.94 4.87
N LEU A 132 -1.55 21.63 4.84
CA LEU A 132 -2.04 20.87 6.00
C LEU A 132 -0.96 20.57 7.04
N LEU A 133 0.32 20.81 6.72
CA LEU A 133 1.42 20.70 7.69
C LEU A 133 1.40 21.81 8.74
N GLN A 134 0.74 22.93 8.44
CA GLN A 134 0.60 24.07 9.33
C GLN A 134 -0.81 24.09 9.94
N HIS A 135 -0.87 24.33 11.24
CA HIS A 135 -2.11 24.36 12.00
C HIS A 135 -2.22 25.66 12.81
N PRO A 136 -3.45 26.03 13.20
CA PRO A 136 -3.68 27.22 14.01
C PRO A 136 -2.85 27.24 15.30
N LEU A 137 -2.52 28.45 15.77
CA LEU A 137 -1.72 28.70 16.97
C LEU A 137 -0.30 28.11 16.87
N GLY A 138 0.34 28.28 15.72
CA GLY A 138 1.76 27.97 15.50
C GLY A 138 2.13 26.50 15.57
N LEU A 139 1.16 25.59 15.51
CA LEU A 139 1.42 24.15 15.53
C LEU A 139 1.82 23.68 14.13
N GLN A 140 2.93 22.97 14.02
CA GLN A 140 3.49 22.53 12.76
C GLN A 140 3.89 21.04 12.81
N LEU A 141 3.45 20.27 11.83
CA LEU A 141 3.86 18.88 11.65
C LEU A 141 5.28 18.82 11.06
N ASP A 142 6.09 17.85 11.47
CA ASP A 142 7.41 17.59 10.86
C ASP A 142 7.26 17.05 9.43
N SER A 143 6.21 16.25 9.20
CA SER A 143 5.92 15.65 7.91
C SER A 143 4.53 15.02 7.86
N ILE A 144 4.04 14.82 6.64
CA ILE A 144 2.93 13.92 6.31
C ILE A 144 3.49 12.89 5.31
N SER A 145 3.35 11.60 5.62
CA SER A 145 3.67 10.51 4.69
C SER A 145 2.39 9.93 4.10
N VAL A 146 2.24 10.00 2.78
CA VAL A 146 1.23 9.27 2.01
C VAL A 146 1.78 7.88 1.73
N VAL A 147 1.22 6.88 2.42
CA VAL A 147 1.64 5.49 2.31
C VAL A 147 0.53 4.69 1.66
N SER A 148 0.79 4.21 0.43
CA SER A 148 -0.10 3.29 -0.28
C SER A 148 0.46 1.88 -0.23
N ILE A 149 -0.30 0.93 0.30
CA ILE A 149 0.05 -0.49 0.40
C ILE A 149 -0.94 -1.32 -0.40
N GLY A 150 -0.46 -2.30 -1.16
CA GLY A 150 -1.34 -3.11 -1.97
C GLY A 150 -0.65 -4.15 -2.83
N SER A 151 -1.43 -4.83 -3.66
CA SER A 151 -0.96 -5.82 -4.62
C SER A 151 -1.79 -5.73 -5.91
N ARG A 152 -1.16 -6.11 -7.03
CA ARG A 152 -1.85 -6.14 -8.34
C ARG A 152 -2.96 -7.19 -8.37
N CYS A 153 -2.72 -8.35 -7.77
CA CYS A 153 -3.67 -9.44 -7.70
C CYS A 153 -3.65 -10.11 -6.31
N GLY A 154 -4.55 -11.06 -6.10
CA GLY A 154 -4.47 -11.98 -4.97
C GLY A 154 -3.16 -12.79 -4.94
N ASN A 155 -2.77 -13.25 -3.76
CA ASN A 155 -1.54 -14.02 -3.54
C ASN A 155 -1.80 -15.49 -3.14
N VAL A 156 -3.06 -15.95 -3.24
CA VAL A 156 -3.47 -17.30 -2.84
C VAL A 156 -4.09 -18.03 -4.02
N GLY A 157 -3.57 -19.22 -4.33
CA GLY A 157 -3.97 -20.02 -5.48
C GLY A 157 -3.38 -19.53 -6.80
N ASP A 158 -3.64 -20.27 -7.88
CA ASP A 158 -3.00 -20.01 -9.19
C ASP A 158 -3.73 -18.97 -10.04
N TYR A 159 -5.06 -18.88 -9.90
CA TYR A 159 -5.88 -18.00 -10.74
C TYR A 159 -5.47 -16.52 -10.69
N PRO A 160 -5.18 -15.90 -9.53
CA PRO A 160 -4.78 -14.49 -9.50
C PRO A 160 -3.57 -14.15 -10.38
N ARG A 161 -2.58 -15.07 -10.49
CA ARG A 161 -1.41 -14.87 -11.36
C ARG A 161 -1.77 -14.95 -12.84
N VAL A 162 -2.70 -15.85 -13.19
CA VAL A 162 -3.24 -15.94 -14.56
C VAL A 162 -4.02 -14.68 -14.89
N TYR A 163 -4.87 -14.21 -13.97
CA TYR A 163 -5.64 -12.97 -14.11
C TYR A 163 -4.73 -11.75 -14.32
N ASP A 164 -3.66 -11.59 -13.52
CA ASP A 164 -2.67 -10.52 -13.72
C ASP A 164 -1.94 -10.63 -15.08
N ALA A 165 -1.65 -11.85 -15.53
CA ALA A 165 -1.02 -12.07 -16.83
C ALA A 165 -1.91 -11.65 -18.00
N GLU A 166 -3.22 -11.91 -17.94
CA GLU A 166 -4.21 -11.52 -18.97
C GLU A 166 -4.43 -10.00 -19.01
N ILE A 167 -4.36 -9.31 -17.86
CA ILE A 167 -4.43 -7.84 -17.81
C ILE A 167 -3.17 -7.22 -18.41
N GLY A 168 -2.00 -7.79 -18.15
CA GLY A 168 -0.72 -7.37 -18.74
C GLY A 168 0.06 -6.41 -17.85
N THR A 169 0.69 -5.39 -18.46
CA THR A 169 1.60 -4.45 -17.79
C THR A 169 1.03 -3.14 -17.24
N PRO A 170 -0.24 -2.73 -17.45
CA PRO A 170 -0.73 -1.45 -16.94
C PRO A 170 -0.58 -1.29 -15.42
N PRO A 171 -0.31 -0.08 -14.87
CA PRO A 171 -0.09 0.16 -13.44
C PRO A 171 -1.39 0.14 -12.60
N TYR A 172 -2.06 -1.01 -12.56
CA TYR A 172 -3.28 -1.20 -11.78
C TYR A 172 -3.01 -1.86 -10.42
N ALA A 173 -3.95 -1.73 -9.49
CA ALA A 173 -3.90 -2.42 -8.20
C ALA A 173 -5.22 -3.13 -7.90
N GLY A 174 -5.21 -4.46 -7.81
CA GLY A 174 -6.39 -5.23 -7.40
C GLY A 174 -6.78 -4.94 -5.95
N ARG A 175 -5.79 -4.72 -5.08
CA ARG A 175 -5.97 -4.18 -3.72
C ARG A 175 -5.01 -3.03 -3.52
N ARG A 176 -5.50 -1.89 -3.03
CA ARG A 176 -4.67 -0.77 -2.60
C ARG A 176 -5.39 -0.01 -1.50
N GLU A 177 -4.64 0.26 -0.45
CA GLU A 177 -5.09 1.02 0.71
C GLU A 177 -4.12 2.18 0.92
N THR A 178 -4.64 3.38 1.19
CA THR A 178 -3.83 4.58 1.34
C THR A 178 -4.00 5.18 2.73
N TRP A 179 -2.90 5.54 3.36
CA TRP A 179 -2.83 6.12 4.69
C TRP A 179 -2.01 7.41 4.68
N LEU A 180 -2.42 8.38 5.49
CA LEU A 180 -1.64 9.56 5.81
C LEU A 180 -1.07 9.37 7.21
N ILE A 181 0.26 9.34 7.35
CA ILE A 181 0.94 9.26 8.64
C ILE A 181 1.45 10.65 8.99
N LEU A 182 0.93 11.22 10.06
CA LEU A 182 1.21 12.57 10.51
C LEU A 182 2.13 12.51 11.71
N ARG A 183 3.20 13.33 11.70
CA ARG A 183 4.22 13.32 12.74
C ARG A 183 4.37 14.70 13.33
N LEU A 184 4.05 14.82 14.61
CA LEU A 184 4.12 16.05 15.39
C LEU A 184 5.34 16.01 16.33
N PRO A 185 6.41 16.76 16.04
CA PRO A 185 7.58 16.81 16.92
C PRO A 185 7.30 17.70 18.13
N VAL A 186 7.74 17.29 19.32
CA VAL A 186 7.53 18.05 20.56
C VAL A 186 8.44 19.29 20.61
N ILE A 187 9.73 19.11 20.34
CA ILE A 187 10.75 20.15 20.55
C ILE A 187 10.47 21.39 19.70
N ASP A 188 10.20 21.18 18.41
CA ASP A 188 9.96 22.28 17.46
C ASP A 188 8.60 22.98 17.70
N ASN A 189 7.71 22.37 18.51
CA ASN A 189 6.37 22.88 18.83
C ASN A 189 6.20 23.30 20.29
N THR A 190 7.28 23.51 21.05
CA THR A 190 7.20 23.76 22.50
C THR A 190 6.26 24.92 22.85
N ASP A 191 6.37 26.06 22.14
CA ASP A 191 5.52 27.24 22.39
C ASP A 191 4.06 27.00 22.04
N ALA A 192 3.80 26.29 20.93
CA ALA A 192 2.46 25.91 20.52
C ALA A 192 1.83 24.93 21.54
N LEU A 193 2.61 23.98 22.05
CA LEU A 193 2.12 22.94 22.95
C LEU A 193 1.88 23.45 24.38
N ARG A 194 2.52 24.54 24.81
CA ARG A 194 2.39 25.12 26.16
C ARG A 194 0.95 25.37 26.59
N TRP A 195 0.07 25.75 25.66
CA TRP A 195 -1.32 26.11 25.94
C TRP A 195 -2.32 24.97 25.67
N ARG A 196 -1.83 23.75 25.40
CA ARG A 196 -2.64 22.59 25.05
C ARG A 196 -2.57 21.53 26.15
N THR A 197 -3.64 20.77 26.32
CA THR A 197 -3.80 19.82 27.45
C THR A 197 -2.81 18.66 27.37
N THR A 198 -2.80 17.94 26.24
CA THR A 198 -1.87 16.82 26.02
C THR A 198 -1.37 16.81 24.58
N LEU A 199 -0.16 16.27 24.39
CA LEU A 199 0.42 16.05 23.07
C LEU A 199 -0.46 15.13 22.22
N GLY A 200 -0.98 14.05 22.82
CA GLY A 200 -1.84 13.09 22.14
C GLY A 200 -3.14 13.71 21.63
N ALA A 201 -3.86 14.45 22.48
CA ALA A 201 -5.09 15.12 22.07
C ALA A 201 -4.82 16.18 20.99
N THR A 202 -3.67 16.85 21.05
CA THR A 202 -3.23 17.81 20.03
C THR A 202 -3.01 17.14 18.67
N ALA A 203 -2.28 16.03 18.65
CA ALA A 203 -2.02 15.26 17.43
C ALA A 203 -3.31 14.71 16.81
N ILE A 204 -4.21 14.16 17.64
CA ILE A 204 -5.52 13.69 17.19
C ILE A 204 -6.37 14.84 16.61
N SER A 205 -6.37 16.02 17.26
CA SER A 205 -7.10 17.18 16.75
C SER A 205 -6.55 17.69 15.40
N ALA A 206 -5.23 17.57 15.19
CA ALA A 206 -4.61 17.86 13.89
C ALA A 206 -5.09 16.86 12.82
N ALA A 207 -5.06 15.56 13.13
CA ALA A 207 -5.56 14.50 12.23
C ALA A 207 -7.06 14.66 11.90
N GLN A 208 -7.89 15.01 12.88
CA GLN A 208 -9.32 15.27 12.68
C GLN A 208 -9.58 16.44 11.75
N ARG A 209 -8.82 17.54 11.90
CA ARG A 209 -8.90 18.70 10.99
C ARG A 209 -8.52 18.31 9.57
N ILE A 210 -7.44 17.56 9.40
CA ILE A 210 -7.00 17.08 8.09
C ILE A 210 -8.05 16.16 7.46
N ALA A 211 -8.56 15.20 8.22
CA ALA A 211 -9.65 14.33 7.75
C ALA A 211 -10.91 15.14 7.37
N GLY A 212 -11.26 16.18 8.16
CA GLY A 212 -12.38 17.07 7.87
C GLY A 212 -12.18 17.88 6.58
N LEU A 213 -10.98 18.41 6.36
CA LEU A 213 -10.63 19.16 5.14
C LEU A 213 -10.67 18.26 3.90
N LEU A 214 -10.10 17.05 3.98
CA LEU A 214 -10.15 16.07 2.89
C LEU A 214 -11.60 15.69 2.55
N ARG A 215 -12.47 15.54 3.56
CA ARG A 215 -13.91 15.29 3.32
C ARG A 215 -14.59 16.47 2.64
N CYS A 216 -14.21 17.71 2.96
CA CYS A 216 -14.73 18.90 2.25
C CYS A 216 -14.31 18.92 0.77
N GLN A 217 -13.18 18.29 0.42
CA GLN A 217 -12.73 18.07 -0.96
C GLN A 217 -13.36 16.82 -1.62
N GLY A 218 -14.32 16.18 -0.96
CA GLY A 218 -14.99 14.97 -1.44
C GLY A 218 -14.15 13.68 -1.32
N LEU A 219 -13.06 13.70 -0.55
CA LEU A 219 -12.28 12.50 -0.23
C LEU A 219 -12.70 11.96 1.14
N ARG A 220 -13.26 10.75 1.17
CA ARG A 220 -13.60 10.12 2.44
C ARG A 220 -12.31 9.77 3.18
N ALA A 221 -12.25 10.14 4.45
CA ALA A 221 -11.09 9.94 5.31
C ALA A 221 -11.52 9.60 6.74
N LYS A 222 -10.76 8.76 7.44
CA LYS A 222 -11.05 8.31 8.82
C LYS A 222 -9.78 8.39 9.67
N VAL A 223 -9.89 8.96 10.87
CA VAL A 223 -8.76 8.95 11.84
C VAL A 223 -8.60 7.53 12.38
N ALA A 224 -7.36 7.04 12.37
CA ALA A 224 -7.02 5.70 12.82
C ALA A 224 -7.23 5.54 14.33
N THR A 225 -7.71 4.37 14.76
CA THR A 225 -7.69 3.95 16.16
C THR A 225 -6.32 3.37 16.55
N ALA A 226 -6.08 3.13 17.85
CA ALA A 226 -4.84 2.48 18.29
C ALA A 226 -4.68 1.08 17.67
N THR A 227 -5.78 0.33 17.54
CA THR A 227 -5.80 -0.97 16.87
C THR A 227 -5.49 -0.86 15.38
N ASP A 228 -6.02 0.18 14.70
CA ASP A 228 -5.72 0.42 13.28
C ASP A 228 -4.23 0.70 13.06
N LEU A 229 -3.57 1.46 13.96
CA LEU A 229 -2.13 1.73 13.87
C LEU A 229 -1.31 0.45 14.00
N THR A 230 -1.63 -0.42 14.96
CA THR A 230 -0.95 -1.71 15.14
C THR A 230 -1.18 -2.64 13.94
N GLU A 231 -2.41 -2.70 13.42
CA GLU A 231 -2.74 -3.52 12.26
C GLU A 231 -2.06 -3.00 10.97
N LEU A 232 -1.98 -1.68 10.80
CA LEU A 232 -1.26 -1.05 9.70
C LEU A 232 0.23 -1.39 9.75
N ASP A 233 0.88 -1.25 10.91
CA ASP A 233 2.29 -1.60 11.08
C ASP A 233 2.53 -3.09 10.79
N ARG A 234 1.63 -3.97 11.25
CA ARG A 234 1.66 -5.40 10.95
C ARG A 234 1.64 -5.67 9.45
N ARG A 235 0.72 -5.03 8.70
CA ARG A 235 0.62 -5.19 7.23
C ARG A 235 1.87 -4.65 6.52
N LEU A 236 2.39 -3.51 6.98
CA LEU A 236 3.62 -2.90 6.48
C LEU A 236 4.89 -3.71 6.77
N GLY A 237 4.78 -4.84 7.48
CA GLY A 237 5.89 -5.76 7.75
C GLY A 237 6.66 -5.45 9.03
N TRP A 238 5.95 -5.11 10.11
CA TRP A 238 6.54 -4.86 11.43
C TRP A 238 7.42 -6.02 11.92
N ASP A 239 7.02 -7.25 11.62
CA ASP A 239 7.78 -8.48 11.88
C ASP A 239 9.18 -8.47 11.23
N ALA A 240 9.28 -7.97 9.99
CA ALA A 240 10.56 -7.85 9.29
C ALA A 240 11.46 -6.74 9.86
N VAL A 241 10.85 -5.68 10.37
CA VAL A 241 11.52 -4.48 10.91
C VAL A 241 12.01 -4.69 12.35
N SER A 242 11.18 -5.30 13.18
CA SER A 242 11.51 -5.68 14.56
C SER A 242 12.30 -6.99 14.65
N GLY A 243 12.33 -7.78 13.56
CA GLY A 243 13.09 -9.02 13.47
C GLY A 243 14.62 -8.85 13.39
N THR A 244 15.32 -9.94 13.68
CA THR A 244 16.79 -10.02 13.67
C THR A 244 17.38 -10.36 12.30
N THR A 245 16.57 -10.86 11.37
CA THR A 245 17.04 -11.30 10.03
C THR A 245 17.15 -10.11 9.07
N GLN A 246 18.18 -9.28 9.29
CA GLN A 246 18.47 -8.10 8.50
C GLN A 246 19.73 -8.32 7.63
N LYS A 247 19.56 -8.31 6.30
CA LYS A 247 20.67 -8.35 5.33
C LYS A 247 20.96 -6.95 4.80
N TRP A 248 22.15 -6.81 4.24
CA TRP A 248 22.59 -5.55 3.62
C TRP A 248 21.63 -5.03 2.53
N LYS A 249 21.03 -5.94 1.77
CA LYS A 249 20.21 -5.62 0.60
C LYS A 249 18.71 -5.78 0.84
N ALA A 250 18.26 -6.43 1.93
CA ALA A 250 16.86 -6.72 2.21
C ALA A 250 16.66 -7.12 3.68
N ILE A 251 15.43 -7.01 4.18
CA ILE A 251 15.01 -7.60 5.47
C ILE A 251 14.04 -8.76 5.20
N ARG A 252 13.90 -9.69 6.16
CA ARG A 252 12.99 -10.83 6.03
C ARG A 252 11.94 -10.80 7.13
N GLY A 253 10.68 -10.85 6.73
CA GLY A 253 9.55 -11.17 7.60
C GLY A 253 9.02 -12.57 7.35
N GLU A 254 7.92 -12.92 8.02
CA GLU A 254 7.17 -14.16 7.85
C GLU A 254 6.60 -14.27 6.43
N ALA A 255 6.11 -13.16 5.88
CA ALA A 255 5.48 -13.11 4.56
C ALA A 255 6.47 -13.05 3.38
N GLY A 256 7.78 -12.92 3.63
CA GLY A 256 8.79 -12.91 2.58
C GLY A 256 9.92 -11.90 2.80
N TRP A 257 10.66 -11.61 1.71
CA TRP A 257 11.74 -10.64 1.69
C TRP A 257 11.21 -9.26 1.31
N MET A 258 11.58 -8.25 2.07
CA MET A 258 11.24 -6.85 1.78
C MET A 258 12.50 -6.09 1.38
N THR A 259 12.39 -5.36 0.27
CA THR A 259 13.47 -4.48 -0.20
C THR A 259 12.93 -3.09 -0.50
N THR A 260 13.49 -2.07 0.15
CA THR A 260 13.17 -0.66 -0.06
C THR A 260 14.14 0.00 -1.03
N TYR A 261 13.56 0.70 -1.99
CA TYR A 261 14.20 1.50 -3.01
C TYR A 261 13.78 2.97 -2.87
N ALA A 262 14.67 3.89 -3.22
CA ALA A 262 14.41 5.32 -3.27
C ALA A 262 14.33 5.81 -4.71
N TYR A 263 13.44 6.76 -4.97
CA TYR A 263 13.39 7.48 -6.23
C TYR A 263 14.42 8.62 -6.24
N PRO A 264 15.16 8.82 -7.34
CA PRO A 264 15.98 10.02 -7.53
C PRO A 264 15.09 11.23 -7.84
N ALA A 265 15.61 12.43 -7.59
CA ALA A 265 14.87 13.69 -7.70
C ALA A 265 14.20 13.88 -9.07
N ASN A 266 14.93 13.61 -10.15
CA ASN A 266 14.48 13.77 -11.53
C ASN A 266 13.40 12.75 -11.94
N ALA A 267 13.16 11.72 -11.14
CA ALA A 267 12.17 10.69 -11.43
C ALA A 267 10.88 10.84 -10.62
N ILE A 268 10.77 11.86 -9.76
CA ILE A 268 9.57 12.08 -8.96
C ILE A 268 8.54 12.83 -9.82
N ASN A 269 7.61 12.07 -10.40
CA ASN A 269 6.42 12.57 -11.07
C ASN A 269 5.33 11.48 -11.03
N SER A 270 4.06 11.87 -11.22
CA SER A 270 2.90 10.96 -11.10
C SER A 270 3.05 9.71 -11.98
N HIS A 271 3.46 9.88 -13.24
CA HIS A 271 3.60 8.77 -14.19
C HIS A 271 4.63 7.74 -13.75
N VAL A 272 5.84 8.17 -13.33
CA VAL A 272 6.90 7.26 -12.86
C VAL A 272 6.53 6.60 -11.53
N LEU A 273 5.81 7.30 -10.67
CA LEU A 273 5.33 6.72 -9.41
C LEU A 273 4.23 5.68 -9.64
N ALA A 274 3.34 5.89 -10.61
CA ALA A 274 2.34 4.90 -11.01
C ALA A 274 3.00 3.58 -11.46
N GLN A 275 4.17 3.64 -12.11
CA GLN A 275 4.88 2.45 -12.57
C GLN A 275 5.28 1.47 -11.44
N ALA A 276 5.28 1.88 -10.16
CA ALA A 276 5.44 0.96 -9.04
C ALA A 276 4.36 -0.15 -9.04
N TRP A 277 3.16 0.19 -9.53
CA TRP A 277 2.02 -0.71 -9.61
C TRP A 277 2.08 -1.65 -10.80
N THR A 278 3.11 -1.58 -11.67
CA THR A 278 3.36 -2.62 -12.70
C THR A 278 4.15 -3.82 -12.17
N LEU A 279 4.73 -3.69 -10.97
CA LEU A 279 5.59 -4.70 -10.38
C LEU A 279 4.79 -5.94 -9.98
N ARG A 280 5.17 -7.09 -10.52
CA ARG A 280 4.66 -8.41 -10.12
C ARG A 280 5.29 -8.85 -8.81
N ALA A 281 4.80 -8.29 -7.71
CA ALA A 281 5.23 -8.56 -6.35
C ALA A 281 4.04 -9.00 -5.50
N ASP A 282 4.33 -9.69 -4.38
CA ASP A 282 3.28 -10.10 -3.44
C ASP A 282 2.65 -8.88 -2.76
N GLU A 283 3.45 -7.83 -2.53
CA GLU A 283 2.99 -6.55 -2.00
C GLU A 283 3.93 -5.41 -2.43
N VAL A 284 3.36 -4.25 -2.69
CA VAL A 284 4.03 -2.98 -2.99
C VAL A 284 3.59 -1.96 -1.94
N ILE A 285 4.56 -1.30 -1.31
CA ILE A 285 4.36 -0.20 -0.37
C ILE A 285 5.05 1.02 -0.97
N GLN A 286 4.27 2.01 -1.37
CA GLN A 286 4.76 3.29 -1.88
C GLN A 286 4.59 4.34 -0.79
N ASN A 287 5.65 5.11 -0.50
CA ASN A 287 5.64 6.15 0.51
C ASN A 287 6.17 7.45 -0.07
N VAL A 288 5.30 8.46 -0.12
CA VAL A 288 5.62 9.85 -0.47
C VAL A 288 5.53 10.68 0.81
N THR A 289 6.65 11.19 1.29
CA THR A 289 6.68 12.05 2.47
C THR A 289 6.91 13.49 2.06
N VAL A 290 6.00 14.39 2.48
CA VAL A 290 6.11 15.85 2.29
C VAL A 290 6.55 16.53 3.57
N TYR A 291 7.25 17.65 3.40
CA TYR A 291 7.83 18.45 4.47
C TYR A 291 7.35 19.91 4.41
N PRO A 292 7.40 20.65 5.53
CA PRO A 292 6.87 22.02 5.57
C PRO A 292 7.62 23.03 4.70
N ASP A 293 8.84 22.70 4.29
CA ASP A 293 9.68 23.50 3.39
C ASP A 293 9.33 23.30 1.90
N GLY A 294 8.26 22.54 1.60
CA GLY A 294 7.87 22.22 0.22
C GLY A 294 8.78 21.18 -0.44
N GLU A 295 9.60 20.48 0.33
CA GLU A 295 10.35 19.33 -0.16
C GLU A 295 9.56 18.02 0.02
N CYS A 296 9.96 16.99 -0.72
CA CYS A 296 9.46 15.63 -0.56
C CYS A 296 10.56 14.58 -0.65
N THR A 297 10.24 13.36 -0.22
CA THR A 297 11.04 12.15 -0.45
C THR A 297 10.12 11.01 -0.83
N VAL A 298 10.55 10.16 -1.78
CA VAL A 298 9.74 9.03 -2.25
C VAL A 298 10.52 7.72 -2.18
N THR A 299 9.88 6.70 -1.62
CA THR A 299 10.40 5.33 -1.56
C THR A 299 9.35 4.33 -1.99
N VAL A 300 9.80 3.20 -2.52
CA VAL A 300 8.97 2.01 -2.77
C VAL A 300 9.61 0.80 -2.10
N THR A 301 8.84 0.10 -1.29
CA THR A 301 9.21 -1.18 -0.70
C THR A 301 8.44 -2.29 -1.41
N VAL A 302 9.17 -3.30 -1.85
CA VAL A 302 8.59 -4.44 -2.57
C VAL A 302 8.78 -5.69 -1.72
N ARG A 303 7.71 -6.46 -1.54
CA ARG A 303 7.74 -7.77 -0.88
C ARG A 303 7.70 -8.88 -1.92
N THR A 304 8.66 -9.79 -1.84
CA THR A 304 8.82 -10.93 -2.76
C THR A 304 9.14 -12.20 -1.98
N PRO A 305 8.79 -13.39 -2.50
CA PRO A 305 9.05 -14.65 -1.80
C PRO A 305 10.56 -14.95 -1.69
N THR A 306 11.35 -14.47 -2.65
CA THR A 306 12.80 -14.58 -2.69
C THR A 306 13.45 -13.20 -2.72
N GLN A 307 14.73 -13.13 -2.31
CA GLN A 307 15.46 -11.87 -2.30
C GLN A 307 15.74 -11.39 -3.74
N ALA A 308 15.32 -10.16 -4.08
CA ALA A 308 15.56 -9.58 -5.40
C ALA A 308 17.06 -9.36 -5.68
N PRO A 309 17.64 -9.95 -6.75
CA PRO A 309 19.06 -9.80 -7.04
C PRO A 309 19.42 -8.35 -7.42
N SER A 310 18.63 -7.75 -8.31
CA SER A 310 18.74 -6.38 -8.82
C SER A 310 17.49 -5.55 -8.48
N PRO A 311 17.57 -4.20 -8.56
CA PRO A 311 16.39 -3.35 -8.56
C PRO A 311 15.45 -3.67 -9.72
N PRO A 312 14.13 -3.49 -9.54
CA PRO A 312 13.15 -3.83 -10.59
C PRO A 312 13.11 -2.82 -11.74
N SER A 313 13.67 -1.63 -11.55
CA SER A 313 13.86 -0.62 -12.60
C SER A 313 15.20 0.09 -12.41
N VAL A 314 15.80 0.53 -13.51
CA VAL A 314 17.05 1.31 -13.54
C VAL A 314 16.93 2.65 -12.80
N VAL A 315 15.70 3.18 -12.70
CA VAL A 315 15.40 4.42 -11.99
C VAL A 315 15.57 4.25 -10.48
N LEU A 316 15.31 3.05 -9.95
CA LEU A 316 15.22 2.80 -8.52
C LEU A 316 16.57 2.52 -7.89
N ARG A 317 16.90 3.26 -6.83
CA ARG A 317 18.13 3.05 -6.05
C ARG A 317 17.84 2.29 -4.76
N ARG A 318 18.45 1.11 -4.61
CA ARG A 318 18.34 0.32 -3.37
C ARG A 318 19.03 1.03 -2.19
N LEU A 319 18.35 1.10 -1.05
CA LEU A 319 18.88 1.68 0.20
C LEU A 319 19.72 0.67 0.99
N ASN A 320 20.86 0.28 0.42
CA ASN A 320 21.73 -0.75 0.99
C ASN A 320 22.24 -0.38 2.40
N GLY A 321 22.10 -1.32 3.35
CA GLY A 321 22.49 -1.15 4.75
C GLY A 321 21.47 -0.39 5.61
N GLU A 322 20.40 0.13 5.01
CA GLU A 322 19.37 0.95 5.68
C GLU A 322 17.97 0.34 5.56
N GLN A 323 17.86 -0.94 5.21
CA GLN A 323 16.59 -1.57 4.83
C GLN A 323 15.55 -1.60 5.96
N ALA A 324 15.96 -1.93 7.20
CA ALA A 324 15.07 -1.90 8.36
C ALA A 324 14.55 -0.49 8.66
N ALA A 325 15.44 0.50 8.67
CA ALA A 325 15.07 1.90 8.84
C ALA A 325 14.17 2.40 7.69
N ALA A 326 14.47 2.01 6.45
CA ALA A 326 13.71 2.43 5.29
C ALA A 326 12.31 1.83 5.28
N ALA A 327 12.15 0.57 5.70
CA ALA A 327 10.83 -0.04 5.89
C ALA A 327 10.07 0.61 7.08
N ALA A 328 10.76 0.89 8.18
CA ALA A 328 10.18 1.60 9.34
C ALA A 328 9.69 3.01 8.99
N ALA A 329 10.28 3.69 8.01
CA ALA A 329 9.81 5.00 7.54
C ALA A 329 8.39 4.97 6.95
N ASN A 330 7.92 3.80 6.52
CA ASN A 330 6.54 3.59 6.02
C ASN A 330 5.53 3.43 7.14
N MET A 331 5.96 3.22 8.39
CA MET A 331 5.13 2.82 9.52
C MET A 331 4.80 3.98 10.45
N CYS A 332 3.92 3.72 11.42
CA CYS A 332 3.39 4.69 12.37
C CYS A 332 4.39 5.02 13.51
N GLY A 333 5.68 5.09 13.21
CA GLY A 333 6.74 5.48 14.12
C GLY A 333 7.42 6.80 13.74
N PRO A 334 8.40 7.26 14.53
CA PRO A 334 9.21 8.42 14.20
C PRO A 334 10.00 8.16 12.92
N ARG A 335 10.27 9.20 12.12
CA ARG A 335 11.03 9.01 10.87
C ARG A 335 12.49 8.74 11.17
N PRO A 336 13.04 7.60 10.72
CA PRO A 336 14.47 7.38 10.81
C PRO A 336 15.20 8.28 9.82
N PHE A 337 16.43 8.64 10.18
CA PHE A 337 17.33 9.29 9.24
C PHE A 337 17.88 8.26 8.24
N LEU A 338 17.61 8.47 6.96
CA LEU A 338 18.09 7.63 5.86
C LEU A 338 19.14 8.39 5.06
N ARG A 339 20.40 7.94 5.11
CA ARG A 339 21.51 8.56 4.38
C ARG A 339 21.33 8.45 2.87
N GLY A 340 20.80 7.34 2.40
CA GLY A 340 20.54 7.10 0.98
C GLY A 340 19.30 7.81 0.43
N LEU A 341 18.57 8.59 1.23
CA LEU A 341 17.36 9.30 0.81
C LEU A 341 17.60 10.82 0.89
N ARG A 342 17.50 11.50 -0.25
CA ARG A 342 17.70 12.95 -0.34
C ARG A 342 16.35 13.62 -0.52
N ARG A 343 16.09 14.70 0.23
CA ARG A 343 14.94 15.56 0.01
C ARG A 343 15.08 16.37 -1.27
N THR A 344 13.97 16.59 -1.94
CA THR A 344 13.90 17.24 -3.25
C THR A 344 12.70 18.17 -3.28
N PRO A 345 12.73 19.27 -4.04
CA PRO A 345 11.54 20.10 -4.21
C PRO A 345 10.34 19.26 -4.66
N LEU A 346 9.18 19.48 -4.06
CA LEU A 346 7.93 18.86 -4.50
C LEU A 346 7.56 19.42 -5.89
N PRO A 347 7.17 18.57 -6.86
CA PRO A 347 6.65 19.04 -8.14
C PRO A 347 5.38 19.89 -7.98
N GLN A 348 5.00 20.65 -9.00
CA GLN A 348 3.79 21.48 -9.00
C GLN A 348 2.48 20.68 -8.86
N SER A 349 2.51 19.41 -9.29
CA SER A 349 1.40 18.46 -9.14
C SER A 349 2.02 17.07 -9.01
N LEU A 350 1.59 16.30 -8.01
CA LEU A 350 2.02 14.93 -7.79
C LEU A 350 0.80 14.09 -7.39
N ILE A 351 0.13 13.60 -8.42
CA ILE A 351 -1.12 12.86 -8.33
C ILE A 351 -0.80 11.39 -7.98
N LEU A 352 -1.46 10.89 -6.94
CA LEU A 352 -1.41 9.49 -6.55
C LEU A 352 -2.82 8.93 -6.54
N GLU A 353 -3.01 7.73 -7.08
CA GLU A 353 -4.31 7.08 -7.05
C GLU A 353 -4.56 6.39 -5.70
N ILE A 354 -5.81 6.45 -5.25
CA ILE A 354 -6.29 5.96 -3.97
C ILE A 354 -7.15 4.73 -4.22
N GLY A 355 -7.11 3.75 -3.32
CA GLY A 355 -8.01 2.60 -3.38
C GLY A 355 -7.71 1.64 -4.55
N PRO A 356 -8.40 0.50 -4.61
CA PRO A 356 -8.19 -0.48 -5.68
C PRO A 356 -8.68 0.06 -7.04
N SER A 357 -8.04 -0.40 -8.13
CA SER A 357 -8.54 -0.24 -9.50
C SER A 357 -9.79 -1.09 -9.77
N GLY A 358 -9.96 -2.18 -9.01
CA GLY A 358 -11.13 -3.04 -9.05
C GLY A 358 -11.01 -4.26 -9.97
N VAL A 359 -12.17 -4.75 -10.42
CA VAL A 359 -12.31 -5.93 -11.27
C VAL A 359 -12.41 -5.50 -12.73
N LEU A 360 -11.61 -6.12 -13.61
CA LEU A 360 -11.71 -5.90 -15.04
C LEU A 360 -13.05 -6.40 -15.56
N VAL A 361 -13.86 -5.51 -16.12
CA VAL A 361 -15.13 -5.86 -16.75
C VAL A 361 -14.90 -6.19 -18.23
N GLY A 362 -14.27 -5.28 -18.97
CA GLY A 362 -14.02 -5.44 -20.40
C GLY A 362 -13.58 -4.15 -21.06
N LYS A 363 -13.85 -4.01 -22.36
CA LYS A 363 -13.42 -2.88 -23.19
C LYS A 363 -14.55 -1.88 -23.46
N LEU A 364 -14.20 -0.62 -23.41
CA LEU A 364 -15.02 0.50 -23.87
C LEU A 364 -14.95 0.61 -25.41
N SER A 365 -15.84 1.42 -25.99
CA SER A 365 -15.89 1.66 -27.44
C SER A 365 -14.61 2.26 -28.02
N ASN A 366 -13.83 2.99 -27.21
CA ASN A 366 -12.54 3.56 -27.58
C ASN A 366 -11.38 2.54 -27.47
N GLY A 367 -11.64 1.31 -27.03
CA GLY A 367 -10.65 0.25 -26.84
C GLY A 367 -10.00 0.20 -25.46
N ASP A 368 -10.23 1.19 -24.60
CA ASP A 368 -9.72 1.20 -23.22
C ASP A 368 -10.41 0.13 -22.38
N ARG A 369 -9.69 -0.42 -21.41
CA ARG A 369 -10.26 -1.41 -20.49
C ARG A 369 -10.86 -0.74 -19.26
N LEU A 370 -12.10 -1.10 -18.91
CA LEU A 370 -12.80 -0.63 -17.73
C LEU A 370 -12.64 -1.60 -16.56
N MET A 371 -12.18 -1.07 -15.43
CA MET A 371 -12.12 -1.76 -14.14
C MET A 371 -13.03 -1.06 -13.13
N ILE A 372 -13.77 -1.86 -12.35
CA ILE A 372 -14.73 -1.35 -11.36
C ILE A 372 -14.45 -1.95 -9.98
N PRO A 373 -14.21 -1.13 -8.95
CA PRO A 373 -14.14 -1.60 -7.58
C PRO A 373 -15.50 -2.15 -7.13
N VAL A 374 -15.55 -3.45 -6.85
CA VAL A 374 -16.75 -4.10 -6.30
C VAL A 374 -16.82 -3.98 -4.78
N THR A 375 -15.70 -3.67 -4.13
CA THR A 375 -15.58 -3.50 -2.68
C THR A 375 -15.26 -2.05 -2.33
N ASP A 376 -15.70 -1.63 -1.15
CA ASP A 376 -15.35 -0.35 -0.54
C ASP A 376 -14.77 -0.55 0.85
N ALA A 377 -13.74 0.22 1.20
CA ALA A 377 -13.08 0.10 2.50
C ALA A 377 -13.83 0.83 3.63
N GLY A 378 -14.72 1.77 3.30
CA GLY A 378 -15.42 2.62 4.26
C GLY A 378 -16.83 2.15 4.58
N GLU A 379 -17.54 1.64 3.58
CA GLU A 379 -18.97 1.34 3.63
C GLU A 379 -19.26 -0.07 3.09
N LEU A 380 -20.42 -0.61 3.48
CA LEU A 380 -20.87 -1.90 2.96
C LEU A 380 -21.37 -1.73 1.53
N SER A 381 -20.85 -2.53 0.60
CA SER A 381 -21.23 -2.47 -0.81
C SER A 381 -22.26 -3.55 -1.18
N ARG A 382 -23.13 -3.20 -2.12
CA ARG A 382 -24.07 -4.08 -2.80
C ARG A 382 -23.81 -3.96 -4.29
N VAL A 383 -23.54 -5.09 -4.92
CA VAL A 383 -23.29 -5.18 -6.35
C VAL A 383 -24.39 -6.00 -6.97
N PHE A 384 -25.03 -5.49 -8.02
CA PHE A 384 -26.03 -6.23 -8.77
C PHE A 384 -25.43 -6.75 -10.07
N VAL A 385 -25.60 -8.03 -10.36
CA VAL A 385 -25.15 -8.64 -11.62
C VAL A 385 -26.33 -9.37 -12.25
N ALA A 386 -26.95 -8.76 -13.26
CA ALA A 386 -28.01 -9.36 -14.06
C ALA A 386 -27.44 -9.87 -15.38
N ALA A 387 -27.02 -11.13 -15.41
CA ALA A 387 -26.34 -11.70 -16.56
C ALA A 387 -26.45 -13.23 -16.57
N ASP A 388 -26.14 -13.82 -17.72
CA ASP A 388 -25.97 -15.24 -17.89
C ASP A 388 -24.81 -15.78 -17.05
N ASP A 389 -24.84 -17.08 -16.78
CA ASP A 389 -23.87 -17.80 -15.97
C ASP A 389 -22.42 -17.50 -16.36
N ALA A 390 -22.14 -17.42 -17.67
CA ALA A 390 -20.79 -17.19 -18.15
C ALA A 390 -20.21 -15.85 -17.70
N ILE A 391 -21.02 -14.79 -17.77
CA ILE A 391 -20.62 -13.44 -17.36
C ILE A 391 -20.58 -13.37 -15.83
N ALA A 392 -21.61 -13.88 -15.14
CA ALA A 392 -21.68 -13.85 -13.69
C ALA A 392 -20.49 -14.60 -13.04
N LYS A 393 -20.17 -15.80 -13.52
CA LYS A 393 -19.02 -16.59 -13.04
C LYS A 393 -17.70 -15.87 -13.28
N ARG A 394 -17.53 -15.18 -14.42
CA ARG A 394 -16.32 -14.37 -14.71
C ARG A 394 -16.16 -13.22 -13.73
N ILE A 395 -17.21 -12.47 -13.43
CA ILE A 395 -17.14 -11.41 -12.41
C ILE A 395 -16.75 -11.98 -11.05
N VAL A 396 -17.32 -13.13 -10.66
CA VAL A 396 -17.01 -13.80 -9.39
C VAL A 396 -15.55 -14.24 -9.31
N ILE A 397 -15.02 -14.94 -10.32
CA ILE A 397 -13.62 -15.38 -10.29
C ILE A 397 -12.66 -14.19 -10.37
N ARG A 398 -12.94 -13.15 -11.16
CA ARG A 398 -12.08 -11.95 -11.25
C ARG A 398 -12.08 -11.14 -9.96
N THR A 399 -13.17 -11.16 -9.20
CA THR A 399 -13.22 -10.61 -7.84
C THR A 399 -12.19 -11.32 -6.95
N ALA A 400 -12.13 -12.65 -7.02
CA ALA A 400 -11.07 -13.42 -6.36
C ALA A 400 -9.66 -13.14 -6.95
N GLY A 401 -9.56 -12.95 -8.27
CA GLY A 401 -8.32 -12.57 -8.96
C GLY A 401 -7.74 -11.24 -8.50
N ALA A 402 -8.60 -10.24 -8.26
CA ALA A 402 -8.24 -8.94 -7.69
C ALA A 402 -7.73 -9.05 -6.24
N GLY A 403 -8.05 -10.14 -5.54
CA GLY A 403 -7.53 -10.45 -4.21
C GLY A 403 -8.60 -10.60 -3.12
N GLU A 404 -9.88 -10.60 -3.49
CA GLU A 404 -10.96 -10.82 -2.54
C GLU A 404 -11.13 -12.31 -2.16
N ARG A 405 -11.71 -12.56 -0.99
CA ARG A 405 -12.10 -13.91 -0.55
C ARG A 405 -13.60 -14.05 -0.70
N VAL A 406 -14.01 -14.87 -1.67
CA VAL A 406 -15.39 -14.94 -2.14
C VAL A 406 -16.09 -16.16 -1.54
N CYS A 407 -17.31 -15.98 -1.05
CA CYS A 407 -18.19 -17.06 -0.63
C CYS A 407 -19.49 -17.02 -1.43
N VAL A 408 -19.71 -18.01 -2.29
CA VAL A 408 -20.94 -18.17 -3.05
C VAL A 408 -21.95 -18.94 -2.21
N HIS A 409 -23.10 -18.32 -1.97
CA HIS A 409 -24.24 -18.91 -1.28
C HIS A 409 -25.28 -19.32 -2.32
N THR A 410 -25.45 -20.62 -2.51
CA THR A 410 -26.35 -21.16 -3.54
C THR A 410 -26.96 -22.49 -3.09
N ARG A 411 -28.19 -22.75 -3.53
CA ARG A 411 -28.80 -24.08 -3.41
C ARG A 411 -28.41 -25.00 -4.57
N ASP A 412 -28.04 -24.46 -5.71
CA ASP A 412 -27.53 -25.21 -6.86
C ASP A 412 -26.00 -25.27 -6.81
N LEU A 413 -25.49 -26.19 -5.99
CA LEU A 413 -24.05 -26.42 -5.87
C LEU A 413 -23.41 -26.87 -7.19
N LYS A 414 -24.17 -27.51 -8.09
CA LYS A 414 -23.64 -27.98 -9.38
C LYS A 414 -23.37 -26.80 -10.30
N ARG A 415 -24.28 -25.82 -10.37
CA ARG A 415 -24.11 -24.58 -11.15
C ARG A 415 -22.79 -23.88 -10.85
N TRP A 416 -22.41 -23.81 -9.57
CA TRP A 416 -21.22 -23.08 -9.11
C TRP A 416 -20.01 -23.97 -8.80
N ALA A 417 -20.09 -25.28 -9.06
CA ALA A 417 -18.99 -26.20 -8.75
C ALA A 417 -17.68 -25.81 -9.46
N SER A 418 -17.78 -25.33 -10.70
CA SER A 418 -16.63 -24.97 -11.54
C SER A 418 -15.83 -23.77 -11.05
N VAL A 419 -16.40 -22.86 -10.24
CA VAL A 419 -15.69 -21.67 -9.74
C VAL A 419 -14.89 -21.93 -8.47
N ARG A 420 -15.00 -23.12 -7.87
CA ARG A 420 -14.31 -23.47 -6.62
C ARG A 420 -12.80 -23.37 -6.79
N MET A 421 -12.16 -22.63 -5.89
CA MET A 421 -10.70 -22.47 -5.82
C MET A 421 -10.31 -22.03 -4.40
N PRO A 422 -9.01 -21.96 -4.03
CA PRO A 422 -8.60 -21.70 -2.63
C PRO A 422 -9.18 -20.46 -1.95
N VAL A 423 -9.61 -19.46 -2.75
CA VAL A 423 -10.23 -18.21 -2.27
C VAL A 423 -11.71 -18.08 -2.63
N VAL A 424 -12.32 -19.07 -3.29
CA VAL A 424 -13.75 -19.11 -3.62
C VAL A 424 -14.38 -20.36 -2.99
N SER A 425 -15.20 -20.15 -1.97
CA SER A 425 -15.98 -21.20 -1.30
C SER A 425 -17.41 -21.21 -1.83
N VAL A 426 -18.00 -22.39 -2.04
CA VAL A 426 -19.40 -22.53 -2.46
C VAL A 426 -20.15 -23.29 -1.38
N VAL A 427 -21.14 -22.65 -0.76
CA VAL A 427 -21.90 -23.15 0.39
C VAL A 427 -23.39 -23.03 0.14
N SER A 428 -24.18 -23.89 0.81
CA SER A 428 -25.65 -23.85 0.79
C SER A 428 -26.26 -23.22 2.05
N THR A 429 -25.43 -22.70 2.95
CA THR A 429 -25.84 -22.11 4.24
C THR A 429 -25.66 -20.60 4.24
N SER A 430 -26.29 -19.91 5.20
CA SER A 430 -26.14 -18.47 5.39
C SER A 430 -24.77 -18.06 5.94
N ARG A 431 -24.08 -18.95 6.66
CA ARG A 431 -22.80 -18.63 7.30
C ARG A 431 -21.67 -18.61 6.26
N PRO A 432 -21.01 -17.46 6.02
CA PRO A 432 -19.88 -17.40 5.10
C PRO A 432 -18.68 -18.19 5.60
N ALA A 433 -17.80 -18.58 4.67
CA ALA A 433 -16.50 -19.13 5.01
C ALA A 433 -15.66 -18.12 5.83
N PRO A 434 -14.73 -18.57 6.69
CA PRO A 434 -13.90 -17.68 7.47
C PRO A 434 -13.12 -16.68 6.59
N ARG A 435 -13.08 -15.41 7.04
CA ARG A 435 -12.40 -14.28 6.35
C ARG A 435 -12.99 -13.94 4.98
N THR A 436 -14.25 -14.30 4.71
CA THR A 436 -14.96 -13.85 3.50
C THR A 436 -15.03 -12.33 3.50
N THR A 437 -14.63 -11.72 2.38
CA THR A 437 -14.76 -10.28 2.14
C THR A 437 -15.93 -9.97 1.21
N VAL A 438 -16.27 -10.92 0.33
CA VAL A 438 -17.37 -10.81 -0.63
C VAL A 438 -18.27 -12.04 -0.56
N SER A 439 -19.56 -11.86 -0.30
CA SER A 439 -20.56 -12.93 -0.48
C SER A 439 -21.29 -12.76 -1.79
N VAL A 440 -21.51 -13.86 -2.51
CA VAL A 440 -22.32 -13.91 -3.72
C VAL A 440 -23.62 -14.64 -3.38
N VAL A 441 -24.75 -14.06 -3.74
CA VAL A 441 -26.09 -14.62 -3.51
C VAL A 441 -26.86 -14.62 -4.81
N GLU A 442 -27.77 -15.57 -4.97
CA GLU A 442 -28.72 -15.59 -6.08
C GLU A 442 -29.97 -14.79 -5.71
N LEU A 443 -30.47 -13.99 -6.65
CA LEU A 443 -31.75 -13.31 -6.47
C LEU A 443 -32.86 -14.37 -6.33
N ALA A 444 -33.67 -14.28 -5.27
CA ALA A 444 -34.82 -15.17 -5.12
C ALA A 444 -35.77 -15.00 -6.31
N ARG A 445 -36.16 -16.11 -6.93
CA ARG A 445 -37.19 -16.11 -7.97
C ARG A 445 -38.55 -15.89 -7.31
N PRO A 446 -39.38 -14.95 -7.78
CA PRO A 446 -40.72 -14.71 -7.24
C PRO A 446 -41.59 -15.98 -7.23
N ASP A 447 -41.42 -16.83 -8.24
CA ASP A 447 -42.24 -18.02 -8.46
C ASP A 447 -41.75 -19.26 -7.69
N ALA A 448 -40.54 -19.19 -7.12
CA ALA A 448 -39.98 -20.28 -6.33
C ALA A 448 -40.32 -20.07 -4.86
N ARG A 449 -40.81 -21.10 -4.17
CA ARG A 449 -41.00 -21.12 -2.69
C ARG A 449 -39.67 -20.98 -1.90
N ASP A 450 -38.60 -20.63 -2.59
CA ASP A 450 -37.23 -20.69 -2.13
C ASP A 450 -36.80 -19.31 -1.62
N VAL A 451 -36.72 -19.17 -0.30
CA VAL A 451 -36.26 -17.94 0.37
C VAL A 451 -34.81 -17.62 -0.04
N ALA A 452 -34.49 -16.38 -0.39
CA ALA A 452 -33.10 -15.99 -0.69
C ALA A 452 -32.16 -16.29 0.50
N ILE A 453 -30.98 -16.86 0.22
CA ILE A 453 -29.98 -17.05 1.29
C ILE A 453 -29.37 -15.68 1.61
N SER A 454 -29.57 -15.23 2.84
CA SER A 454 -28.98 -14.00 3.35
C SER A 454 -27.71 -14.31 4.15
N PRO A 455 -26.52 -13.82 3.74
CA PRO A 455 -25.27 -14.06 4.44
C PRO A 455 -25.27 -13.48 5.85
N ALA A 456 -24.92 -14.30 6.85
CA ALA A 456 -24.87 -13.90 8.25
C ALA A 456 -23.62 -14.48 8.95
N PRO A 457 -22.70 -13.65 9.48
CA PRO A 457 -22.69 -12.19 9.41
C PRO A 457 -22.51 -11.67 7.98
N ARG A 458 -23.03 -10.47 7.70
CA ARG A 458 -22.89 -9.82 6.39
C ARG A 458 -21.42 -9.40 6.17
N PRO A 459 -20.77 -9.78 5.06
CA PRO A 459 -19.43 -9.32 4.73
C PRO A 459 -19.45 -7.88 4.17
N ALA A 460 -18.26 -7.32 3.90
CA ALA A 460 -18.11 -5.96 3.37
C ALA A 460 -18.89 -5.75 2.07
N THR A 461 -18.94 -6.75 1.20
CA THR A 461 -19.64 -6.67 -0.08
C THR A 461 -20.56 -7.85 -0.30
N VAL A 462 -21.78 -7.58 -0.79
CA VAL A 462 -22.70 -8.62 -1.26
C VAL A 462 -22.96 -8.42 -2.75
N ILE A 463 -22.62 -9.43 -3.56
CA ILE A 463 -22.95 -9.49 -4.98
C ILE A 463 -24.23 -10.30 -5.15
N THR A 464 -25.28 -9.68 -5.68
CA THR A 464 -26.55 -10.35 -6.02
C THR A 464 -26.56 -10.67 -7.51
N VAL A 465 -26.61 -11.97 -7.83
CA VAL A 465 -26.66 -12.48 -9.20
C VAL A 465 -28.10 -12.78 -9.59
N ALA A 466 -28.54 -12.23 -10.71
CA ALA A 466 -29.86 -12.44 -11.29
C ALA A 466 -29.74 -12.89 -12.76
N PRO A 467 -30.77 -13.54 -13.33
CA PRO A 467 -30.80 -13.85 -14.75
C PRO A 467 -30.66 -12.60 -15.64
N ALA A 468 -30.11 -12.77 -16.85
CA ALA A 468 -30.08 -11.71 -17.85
C ALA A 468 -31.48 -11.16 -18.13
N GLY A 469 -31.58 -9.86 -18.42
CA GLY A 469 -32.86 -9.17 -18.63
C GLY A 469 -33.64 -8.85 -17.35
N THR A 470 -33.17 -9.27 -16.17
CA THR A 470 -33.78 -8.86 -14.89
C THR A 470 -33.57 -7.36 -14.69
N ALA A 471 -34.66 -6.59 -14.71
CA ALA A 471 -34.63 -5.19 -14.34
C ALA A 471 -34.29 -5.03 -12.85
N LEU A 472 -33.55 -3.97 -12.51
CA LEU A 472 -33.50 -3.55 -11.11
C LEU A 472 -34.93 -3.21 -10.67
N PRO A 473 -35.39 -3.68 -9.49
CA PRO A 473 -36.70 -3.28 -8.98
C PRO A 473 -36.78 -1.75 -8.93
N ASP A 474 -37.80 -1.18 -9.57
CA ASP A 474 -38.05 0.27 -9.53
C ASP A 474 -38.16 0.71 -8.05
N GLY A 475 -37.45 1.78 -7.69
CA GLY A 475 -37.25 2.23 -6.31
C GLY A 475 -35.96 1.73 -5.62
N HIS A 476 -35.25 0.76 -6.20
CA HIS A 476 -33.95 0.24 -5.72
C HIS A 476 -32.77 0.59 -6.64
N GLY A 477 -32.94 1.48 -7.62
CA GLY A 477 -31.84 1.95 -8.48
C GLY A 477 -30.67 2.57 -7.70
N HIS A 478 -30.95 3.15 -6.53
CA HIS A 478 -29.95 3.64 -5.57
C HIS A 478 -29.57 2.62 -4.48
N ALA A 479 -30.09 1.40 -4.55
CA ALA A 479 -29.81 0.33 -3.59
C ALA A 479 -28.59 -0.52 -3.97
N PHE A 480 -27.97 -0.27 -5.11
CA PHE A 480 -26.73 -0.94 -5.50
C PHE A 480 -25.72 0.10 -5.88
N GLU A 481 -24.55 0.03 -5.26
CA GLU A 481 -23.46 0.97 -5.50
C GLU A 481 -22.76 0.64 -6.84
N VAL A 482 -22.87 -0.61 -7.31
CA VAL A 482 -22.46 -1.06 -8.65
C VAL A 482 -23.53 -1.96 -9.26
N ALA A 483 -23.87 -1.74 -10.52
CA ALA A 483 -24.75 -2.62 -11.30
C ALA A 483 -24.08 -3.03 -12.61
N ILE A 484 -24.14 -4.32 -12.94
CA ILE A 484 -23.64 -4.90 -14.19
C ILE A 484 -24.80 -5.67 -14.82
N GLN A 485 -25.29 -5.20 -15.96
CA GLN A 485 -26.45 -5.77 -16.64
C GLN A 485 -26.07 -6.19 -18.05
N GLN A 486 -26.26 -7.45 -18.41
CA GLN A 486 -26.04 -7.91 -19.77
C GLN A 486 -27.10 -7.33 -20.71
N VAL A 487 -26.63 -6.73 -21.80
CA VAL A 487 -27.49 -6.11 -22.82
C VAL A 487 -27.64 -7.03 -24.02
N SER A 488 -26.53 -7.61 -24.49
CA SER A 488 -26.51 -8.51 -25.64
C SER A 488 -25.20 -9.28 -25.70
N GLY A 489 -25.22 -10.60 -25.92
CA GLY A 489 -23.99 -11.38 -26.08
C GLY A 489 -23.02 -11.17 -24.91
N ALA A 490 -21.82 -10.67 -25.19
CA ALA A 490 -20.80 -10.31 -24.19
C ALA A 490 -20.87 -8.85 -23.72
N THR A 491 -21.76 -8.04 -24.29
CA THR A 491 -21.91 -6.62 -23.96
C THR A 491 -22.71 -6.44 -22.68
N VAL A 492 -22.14 -5.69 -21.75
CA VAL A 492 -22.74 -5.35 -20.46
C VAL A 492 -22.81 -3.83 -20.28
N ARG A 493 -23.92 -3.37 -19.69
CA ARG A 493 -24.04 -2.03 -19.14
C ARG A 493 -23.54 -2.06 -17.70
N VAL A 494 -22.60 -1.19 -17.39
CA VAL A 494 -22.02 -1.03 -16.07
C VAL A 494 -22.44 0.32 -15.54
N THR A 495 -22.97 0.38 -14.33
CA THR A 495 -23.31 1.63 -13.63
C THR A 495 -22.63 1.63 -12.27
N ALA A 496 -21.85 2.68 -11.98
CA ALA A 496 -21.17 2.85 -10.71
C ALA A 496 -20.89 4.33 -10.46
N ALA A 497 -20.96 4.77 -9.19
CA ALA A 497 -20.63 6.14 -8.78
C ALA A 497 -21.35 7.27 -9.57
N GLY A 498 -22.56 6.99 -10.06
CA GLY A 498 -23.38 7.94 -10.83
C GLY A 498 -23.12 7.95 -12.34
N GLU A 499 -22.17 7.16 -12.81
CA GLU A 499 -21.81 7.05 -14.23
C GLU A 499 -22.25 5.71 -14.82
N THR A 500 -22.42 5.66 -16.13
CA THR A 500 -22.81 4.44 -16.86
C THR A 500 -21.96 4.26 -18.10
N TRP A 501 -21.46 3.03 -18.29
CA TRP A 501 -20.65 2.62 -19.43
C TRP A 501 -21.27 1.43 -20.14
N LEU A 502 -21.09 1.38 -21.45
CA LEU A 502 -21.34 0.19 -22.25
C LEU A 502 -20.00 -0.49 -22.53
N VAL A 503 -19.88 -1.75 -22.13
CA VAL A 503 -18.61 -2.47 -22.10
C VAL A 503 -18.77 -3.80 -22.81
N ASP A 504 -17.85 -4.11 -23.72
CA ASP A 504 -17.74 -5.46 -24.27
C ASP A 504 -16.83 -6.30 -23.36
N MET A 505 -17.39 -7.34 -22.73
CA MET A 505 -16.65 -8.13 -21.74
C MET A 505 -15.47 -8.85 -22.40
N ASP A 506 -14.26 -8.63 -21.89
CA ASP A 506 -13.09 -9.40 -22.33
C ASP A 506 -13.30 -10.88 -21.97
N LEU A 507 -13.29 -11.80 -22.93
CA LEU A 507 -13.49 -13.23 -22.69
C LEU A 507 -12.14 -13.98 -22.72
N PHE A 508 -11.45 -14.02 -21.58
CA PHE A 508 -10.16 -14.72 -21.50
C PHE A 508 -10.33 -16.23 -21.64
N ARG A 509 -9.50 -16.86 -22.47
CA ARG A 509 -9.50 -18.32 -22.69
C ARG A 509 -9.20 -19.08 -21.40
N ALA A 510 -8.29 -18.56 -20.58
CA ALA A 510 -7.91 -19.18 -19.32
C ALA A 510 -9.05 -19.26 -18.29
N GLU A 511 -10.11 -18.47 -18.46
CA GLU A 511 -11.29 -18.47 -17.59
C GLU A 511 -12.33 -19.52 -17.98
N ASN A 512 -12.25 -20.11 -19.20
CA ASN A 512 -13.27 -21.04 -19.71
C ASN A 512 -13.47 -22.26 -18.80
N ARG A 513 -12.40 -22.73 -18.13
CA ARG A 513 -12.46 -23.86 -17.18
C ARG A 513 -13.37 -23.60 -15.97
N TYR A 514 -13.59 -22.34 -15.61
CA TYR A 514 -14.44 -21.94 -14.48
C TYR A 514 -15.90 -21.70 -14.90
N VAL A 515 -16.13 -21.55 -16.20
CA VAL A 515 -17.44 -21.25 -16.77
C VAL A 515 -18.13 -22.52 -17.26
N ASN A 516 -17.38 -23.44 -17.88
CA ASN A 516 -17.89 -24.68 -18.46
C ASN A 516 -17.93 -25.83 -17.44
N LEU A 517 -19.06 -26.55 -17.37
CA LEU A 517 -19.23 -27.73 -16.51
C LEU A 517 -18.47 -28.97 -17.05
N GLU A 518 -18.34 -29.12 -18.37
CA GLU A 518 -17.70 -30.28 -19.00
C GLU A 518 -16.20 -30.40 -18.67
N SER A 519 -15.51 -29.28 -18.43
CA SER A 519 -14.09 -29.28 -18.04
C SER A 519 -13.82 -29.94 -16.68
N VAL A 520 -14.84 -30.05 -15.81
CA VAL A 520 -14.70 -30.71 -14.50
C VAL A 520 -14.87 -32.22 -14.61
N ALA A 521 -15.69 -32.71 -15.56
CA ALA A 521 -15.93 -34.14 -15.75
C ALA A 521 -14.69 -34.90 -16.25
N MET A 522 -13.84 -34.27 -17.08
CA MET A 522 -12.59 -34.89 -17.55
C MET A 522 -11.48 -34.97 -16.49
N SER A 523 -11.54 -34.15 -15.43
CA SER A 523 -10.51 -34.15 -14.37
C SER A 523 -10.65 -35.30 -13.37
N PHE A 524 -11.81 -35.97 -13.32
CA PHE A 524 -12.06 -37.09 -12.41
C PHE A 524 -12.00 -38.46 -13.12
N ALA A 525 -11.63 -38.48 -14.41
CA ALA A 525 -11.61 -39.68 -15.24
C ALA A 525 -10.19 -40.16 -15.62
N THR A 526 -9.14 -39.66 -14.96
CA THR A 526 -7.75 -40.14 -15.13
C THR A 526 -7.14 -40.56 -13.82
#